data_AF-A0A438AJR9-F1
#
_entry.id   AF-A0A438AJR9-F1
#
_cell.length_a   1.000
_cell.length_b   1.000
_cell.length_c   1.000
_cell.angle_alpha   90.00
_cell.angle_beta   90.00
_cell.angle_gamma   90.00
#
_symmetry.space_group_name_H-M   'P 1'
#
loop_
_entity.id
_entity.type
_entity.pdbx_description
1 polymer ?
#
loop_
_entity_poly.entity_id
_entity_poly.type
_entity_poly.pdbx_seq_one_letter_code
_entity_poly.pdbx_strand_id
1 'polypeptide(L)'
;MILRPALVLVAMALANPAGACATASTGAKCASVGDGTGLGGGAGKWLKAPERVVEHDVGGTLPRGEFNVVLNTAYHGLPPATADWLWYSVGYDYLRVDRRTMEILERRPR
;
A
#
# COMPACT_ATOMS: atom_id res chain seq x y z
N MET A 1 60.02 -15.98 21.07
CA MET A 1 58.81 -16.79 20.79
C MET A 1 57.76 -15.85 20.24
N ILE A 2 57.90 -15.43 18.98
CA ILE A 2 57.26 -16.05 17.80
C ILE A 2 55.73 -16.03 17.97
N LEU A 3 55.14 -14.94 17.50
CA LEU A 3 53.71 -14.75 17.30
C LEU A 3 53.18 -15.96 16.51
N ARG A 4 52.26 -16.74 17.08
CA ARG A 4 51.72 -17.97 16.48
C ARG A 4 50.92 -17.60 15.20
N PRO A 5 51.41 -17.91 13.98
CA PRO A 5 50.70 -17.56 12.74
C PRO A 5 49.45 -18.42 12.53
N ALA A 6 49.27 -19.49 13.32
CA ALA A 6 48.16 -20.41 13.22
C ALA A 6 46.81 -19.82 13.66
N LEU A 7 46.80 -18.78 14.50
CA LEU A 7 45.53 -18.22 15.01
C LEU A 7 44.86 -17.25 14.02
N VAL A 8 45.65 -16.65 13.11
CA VAL A 8 45.14 -15.71 12.11
C VAL A 8 44.44 -16.45 10.95
N LEU A 9 44.90 -17.66 10.63
CA LEU A 9 44.36 -18.46 9.52
C LEU A 9 42.97 -19.06 9.81
N VAL A 10 42.63 -19.31 11.07
CA VAL A 10 41.30 -19.84 11.45
C VAL A 10 40.23 -18.75 11.46
N ALA A 11 40.60 -17.49 11.76
CA ALA A 11 39.65 -16.38 11.79
C ALA A 11 39.18 -15.94 10.38
N MET A 12 39.97 -16.17 9.33
CA MET A 12 39.58 -15.85 7.95
C MET A 12 38.65 -16.88 7.30
N ALA A 13 38.48 -18.07 7.90
CA ALA A 13 37.59 -19.10 7.34
C ALA A 13 36.11 -18.93 7.74
N LEU A 14 35.81 -18.15 8.79
CA LEU A 14 34.45 -17.96 9.31
C LEU A 14 33.74 -16.72 8.76
N ALA A 15 34.44 -15.86 8.01
CA ALA A 15 33.93 -14.57 7.53
C ALA A 15 33.52 -14.58 6.05
N ASN A 16 33.26 -15.75 5.47
CA ASN A 16 32.84 -15.85 4.07
C ASN A 16 31.33 -16.14 3.98
N PRO A 17 30.45 -15.13 3.78
CA PRO A 17 29.01 -15.33 3.65
C PRO A 17 28.63 -16.14 2.39
N ALA A 18 29.60 -16.45 1.52
CA ALA A 18 29.41 -17.29 0.34
C ALA A 18 29.06 -18.76 0.66
N GLY A 19 29.24 -19.23 1.89
CA GLY A 19 28.95 -20.61 2.30
C GLY A 19 27.48 -20.91 2.60
N ALA A 20 26.61 -19.91 2.76
CA ALA A 20 25.21 -20.12 3.12
C ALA A 20 24.28 -20.44 1.93
N CYS A 21 24.78 -20.32 0.69
CA CYS A 21 24.02 -20.60 -0.53
C CYS A 21 24.38 -21.97 -1.14
N ALA A 22 24.43 -23.01 -0.32
CA ALA A 22 24.65 -24.38 -0.77
C ALA A 22 23.36 -25.11 -1.23
N THR A 23 22.36 -24.38 -1.73
CA THR A 23 21.13 -24.96 -2.33
C THR A 23 21.18 -25.05 -3.85
N ALA A 24 22.36 -24.90 -4.47
CA ALA A 24 22.54 -24.96 -5.91
C ALA A 24 22.03 -26.27 -6.55
N SER A 25 21.97 -27.39 -5.82
CA SER A 25 21.46 -28.68 -6.30
C SER A 25 19.93 -28.80 -6.32
N THR A 26 19.19 -27.84 -5.74
CA THR A 26 17.72 -27.83 -5.72
C THR A 26 17.10 -26.82 -6.68
N GLY A 27 17.91 -26.11 -7.47
CA GLY A 27 17.44 -25.08 -8.41
C GLY A 27 17.02 -23.76 -7.74
N ALA A 28 17.10 -23.64 -6.42
CA ALA A 28 16.83 -22.41 -5.68
C ALA A 28 18.05 -21.47 -5.73
N LYS A 29 17.85 -20.26 -6.26
CA LYS A 29 18.88 -19.20 -6.29
C LYS A 29 18.70 -18.28 -5.09
N CYS A 30 19.80 -17.89 -4.46
CA CYS A 30 19.77 -16.84 -3.45
C CYS A 30 19.41 -15.51 -4.10
N ALA A 31 18.42 -14.80 -3.53
CA ALA A 31 18.02 -13.48 -3.98
C ALA A 31 18.70 -12.43 -3.10
N SER A 32 19.69 -11.72 -3.64
CA SER A 32 20.22 -10.52 -3.01
C SER A 32 19.31 -9.33 -3.35
N VAL A 33 19.22 -8.33 -2.47
CA VAL A 33 18.46 -7.08 -2.71
C VAL A 33 18.95 -6.30 -3.95
N GLY A 34 20.10 -6.69 -4.54
CA GLY A 34 20.61 -6.18 -5.82
C GLY A 34 20.44 -7.11 -7.04
N ASP A 35 20.04 -8.37 -6.87
CA ASP A 35 19.99 -9.38 -7.96
C ASP A 35 18.71 -9.28 -8.82
N GLY A 36 18.09 -8.10 -8.89
CA GLY A 36 16.99 -7.84 -9.82
C GLY A 36 15.73 -8.66 -9.62
N THR A 37 15.53 -9.25 -8.43
CA THR A 37 14.21 -9.77 -8.00
C THR A 37 13.38 -8.71 -7.27
N GLY A 38 13.96 -7.54 -7.00
CA GLY A 38 13.21 -6.39 -6.54
C GLY A 38 12.53 -5.71 -7.71
N LEU A 39 11.23 -5.95 -7.91
CA LEU A 39 10.21 -5.04 -8.49
C LEU A 39 10.56 -4.27 -9.79
N GLY A 40 11.66 -4.61 -10.46
CA GLY A 40 12.27 -3.89 -11.57
C GLY A 40 12.39 -4.76 -12.82
N GLY A 41 11.55 -5.78 -12.93
CA GLY A 41 11.36 -6.52 -14.17
C GLY A 41 10.63 -5.61 -15.16
N GLY A 42 11.33 -5.18 -16.20
CA GLY A 42 10.80 -4.46 -17.36
C GLY A 42 9.81 -5.29 -18.22
N ALA A 43 9.03 -6.16 -17.59
CA ALA A 43 7.97 -6.96 -18.21
C ALA A 43 6.57 -6.34 -18.02
N GLY A 44 6.44 -5.29 -17.19
CA GLY A 44 5.18 -4.57 -17.00
C GLY A 44 5.13 -3.30 -17.84
N LYS A 45 4.07 -3.10 -18.64
CA LYS A 45 3.73 -1.76 -19.12
C LYS A 45 3.20 -0.95 -17.95
N TRP A 46 3.87 0.14 -17.60
CA TRP A 46 3.34 1.14 -16.69
C TRP A 46 2.07 1.74 -17.29
N LEU A 47 0.94 1.47 -16.65
CA LEU A 47 -0.31 2.15 -16.97
C LEU A 47 -0.33 3.48 -16.21
N LYS A 48 -0.69 4.55 -16.89
CA LYS A 48 -0.98 5.82 -16.23
C LYS A 48 -2.28 5.63 -15.44
N ALA A 49 -2.25 5.91 -14.14
CA ALA A 49 -3.46 5.92 -13.33
C ALA A 49 -4.45 6.93 -13.94
N PRO A 50 -5.76 6.60 -14.00
CA PRO A 50 -6.75 7.56 -14.44
C PRO A 50 -6.66 8.83 -13.59
N GLU A 51 -6.77 9.98 -14.24
CA GLU A 51 -6.86 11.27 -13.56
C GLU A 51 -8.01 11.20 -12.54
N ARG A 52 -7.79 11.62 -11.29
CA ARG A 52 -8.84 11.64 -10.27
C ARG A 52 -9.82 12.75 -10.66
N VAL A 53 -10.92 12.38 -11.31
CA VAL A 53 -11.96 13.33 -11.69
C VAL A 53 -13.03 13.40 -10.60
N VAL A 54 -13.44 14.64 -10.33
CA VAL A 54 -14.47 15.13 -9.40
C VAL A 54 -14.02 15.30 -7.95
N GLU A 55 -13.42 16.47 -7.71
CA GLU A 55 -13.20 16.97 -6.37
C GLU A 55 -14.50 17.60 -5.86
N HIS A 56 -15.18 16.92 -4.95
CA HIS A 56 -16.36 17.44 -4.27
C HIS A 56 -15.93 18.26 -3.07
N ASP A 57 -16.08 19.57 -3.15
CA ASP A 57 -15.77 20.48 -2.06
C ASP A 57 -16.81 20.40 -0.95
N VAL A 58 -16.34 20.56 0.29
CA VAL A 58 -17.20 20.68 1.47
C VAL A 58 -18.02 21.98 1.36
N GLY A 59 -19.32 21.91 1.64
CA GLY A 59 -20.29 22.98 1.38
C GLY A 59 -20.87 22.97 -0.04
N GLY A 60 -20.35 22.11 -0.93
CA GLY A 60 -20.95 21.86 -2.24
C GLY A 60 -22.17 20.95 -2.16
N THR A 61 -22.92 20.87 -3.27
CA THR A 61 -24.02 19.91 -3.41
C THR A 61 -23.53 18.65 -4.11
N LEU A 62 -23.88 17.49 -3.56
CA LEU A 62 -23.60 16.21 -4.18
C LEU A 62 -24.37 16.09 -5.51
N PRO A 63 -23.70 15.94 -6.67
CA PRO A 63 -24.41 15.78 -7.94
C PRO A 63 -25.16 14.47 -7.97
N ARG A 64 -26.30 14.47 -8.67
CA ARG A 64 -27.13 13.27 -8.82
C ARG A 64 -26.42 12.25 -9.70
N GLY A 65 -26.45 10.98 -9.29
CA GLY A 65 -26.02 9.86 -10.13
C GLY A 65 -24.94 9.00 -9.47
N GLU A 66 -23.68 9.31 -9.73
CA GLU A 66 -22.52 8.45 -9.41
C GLU A 66 -22.12 8.45 -7.93
N PHE A 67 -23.03 8.04 -7.06
CA PHE A 67 -22.75 7.80 -5.65
C PHE A 67 -23.41 6.52 -5.18
N ASN A 68 -22.77 5.85 -4.22
CA ASN A 68 -23.35 4.73 -3.49
C ASN A 68 -23.54 5.12 -2.04
N VAL A 69 -24.69 4.79 -1.45
CA VAL A 69 -24.87 4.96 0.00
C VAL A 69 -24.03 3.92 0.72
N VAL A 70 -23.21 4.36 1.67
CA VAL A 70 -22.38 3.47 2.48
C VAL A 70 -23.22 2.94 3.63
N LEU A 71 -23.54 1.65 3.57
CA LEU A 71 -24.15 0.91 4.66
C LEU A 71 -23.06 0.30 5.55
N ASN A 72 -23.40 -0.02 6.80
CA ASN A 72 -22.45 -0.56 7.78
C ASN A 72 -21.18 0.30 7.93
N THR A 73 -21.37 1.57 8.29
CA THR A 73 -20.28 2.57 8.40
C THR A 73 -19.16 2.11 9.34
N ALA A 74 -19.47 1.31 10.36
CA ALA A 74 -18.50 0.74 11.29
C ALA A 74 -17.46 -0.17 10.60
N TYR A 75 -17.88 -0.96 9.61
CA TYR A 75 -16.96 -1.79 8.82
C TYR A 75 -15.93 -0.95 8.06
N HIS A 76 -16.32 0.27 7.67
CA HIS A 76 -15.47 1.23 6.98
C HIS A 76 -14.72 2.18 7.92
N GLY A 77 -14.77 1.97 9.23
CA GLY A 77 -14.16 2.88 10.22
C GLY A 77 -14.80 4.27 10.26
N LEU A 78 -16.00 4.42 9.69
CA LEU A 78 -16.73 5.68 9.63
C LEU A 78 -17.68 5.81 10.82
N PRO A 79 -17.86 7.03 11.35
CA PRO A 79 -18.89 7.29 12.36
C PRO A 79 -20.28 6.81 11.92
N PRO A 80 -21.13 6.36 12.86
CA PRO A 80 -22.47 5.87 12.54
C PRO A 80 -23.32 6.96 11.87
N ALA A 81 -23.96 6.62 10.75
CA ALA A 81 -24.89 7.51 10.08
C ALA A 81 -26.09 7.84 10.96
N THR A 82 -26.69 9.02 10.78
CA THR A 82 -27.84 9.49 11.56
C THR A 82 -29.06 9.70 10.67
N ALA A 83 -30.18 10.14 11.25
CA ALA A 83 -31.38 10.46 10.49
C ALA A 83 -31.16 11.65 9.53
N ASP A 84 -30.28 12.59 9.91
CA ASP A 84 -30.08 13.87 9.22
C ASP A 84 -29.00 13.79 8.13
N TRP A 85 -28.03 12.90 8.28
CA TRP A 85 -26.92 12.76 7.34
C TRP A 85 -26.53 11.29 7.11
N LEU A 86 -26.05 11.01 5.90
CA LEU A 86 -25.56 9.69 5.48
C LEU A 86 -24.16 9.79 4.91
N TRP A 87 -23.44 8.67 4.93
CA TRP A 87 -22.19 8.52 4.21
C TRP A 87 -22.45 8.04 2.78
N TYR A 88 -21.79 8.69 1.84
CA TYR A 88 -21.81 8.38 0.42
C TYR A 88 -20.40 8.05 -0.06
N SER A 89 -20.34 7.07 -0.95
CA SER A 89 -19.13 6.59 -1.60
C SER A 89 -19.11 7.21 -3.00
N VAL A 90 -18.15 8.09 -3.26
CA VAL A 90 -17.97 8.76 -4.56
C VAL A 90 -16.52 8.62 -4.98
N GLY A 91 -16.27 7.90 -6.08
CA GLY A 91 -14.92 7.54 -6.47
C GLY A 91 -14.14 6.85 -5.33
N TYR A 92 -13.09 7.52 -4.86
CA TYR A 92 -12.17 7.03 -3.81
C TYR A 92 -12.39 7.71 -2.45
N ASP A 93 -13.44 8.50 -2.32
CA ASP A 93 -13.73 9.25 -1.10
C ASP A 93 -15.08 8.82 -0.50
N TYR A 94 -15.16 9.02 0.81
CA TYR A 94 -16.37 8.98 1.61
C TYR A 94 -16.80 10.41 1.92
N LEU A 95 -18.04 10.74 1.54
CA LEU A 95 -18.64 12.05 1.76
C LEU A 95 -19.76 11.93 2.78
N ARG A 96 -19.73 12.74 3.82
CA ARG A 96 -20.86 12.90 4.73
C ARG A 96 -21.78 13.95 4.14
N VAL A 97 -23.04 13.60 3.91
CA VAL A 97 -23.97 14.46 3.17
C VAL A 97 -25.27 14.60 3.94
N ASP A 98 -25.78 15.82 4.03
CA ASP A 98 -27.12 16.13 4.56
C ASP A 98 -28.18 15.53 3.63
N ARG A 99 -29.08 14.72 4.18
CA ARG A 99 -30.06 13.98 3.38
C ARG A 99 -31.16 14.85 2.77
N ARG A 100 -31.39 16.03 3.31
CA ARG A 100 -32.45 16.95 2.90
C ARG A 100 -31.94 17.92 1.84
N THR A 101 -30.75 18.47 2.02
CA THR A 101 -30.16 19.48 1.12
C THR A 101 -29.20 18.89 0.09
N MET A 102 -28.77 17.64 0.28
CA MET A 102 -27.69 17.01 -0.48
C MET A 102 -26.36 17.77 -0.38
N GLU A 103 -26.18 18.54 0.69
CA GLU A 103 -24.95 19.30 0.95
C GLU A 103 -23.86 18.41 1.57
N ILE A 104 -22.64 18.56 1.08
CA ILE A 104 -21.48 17.83 1.55
C ILE A 104 -20.96 18.50 2.82
N LEU A 105 -21.10 17.81 3.95
CA LEU A 105 -20.70 18.26 5.28
C LEU A 105 -19.26 17.90 5.62
N GLU A 106 -18.76 16.78 5.10
CA GLU A 106 -17.41 16.27 5.40
C GLU A 106 -16.90 15.38 4.27
N ARG A 107 -15.58 15.34 4.07
CA ARG A 107 -14.88 14.44 3.14
C ARG A 107 -13.83 13.64 3.89
N ARG A 108 -13.74 12.34 3.59
CA ARG A 108 -12.68 11.44 4.04
C ARG A 108 -12.20 10.54 2.90
N PRO A 109 -10.91 10.19 2.84
CA PRO A 109 -10.42 9.16 1.93
C PRO A 109 -10.93 7.78 2.36
N ARG A 110 -11.08 6.87 1.38
CA ARG A 110 -11.40 5.45 1.61
C ARG A 110 -10.17 4.64 2.02
#